data_AF-A0A3A4VHB5-F1
#
_entry.id   AF-A0A3A4VHB5-F1
#
_cell.length_a   1.000
_cell.length_b   1.000
_cell.length_c   1.000
_cell.angle_alpha   90.00
_cell.angle_beta   90.00
_cell.angle_gamma   90.00
#
_symmetry.space_group_name_H-M   'P 1'
#
loop_
_entity.id
_entity.type
_entity.pdbx_description
1 polymer ?
#
loop_
_entity_poly.entity_id
_entity_poly.type
_entity_poly.pdbx_seq_one_letter_code
_entity_poly.pdbx_strand_id
1 'polypeptide(L)'
;MQNSKLQFKIKNLIFLKLIKNLKFKIKNSCDGFTLIELLIVIVIIGILSTFLMANFIGIRQRARDSQRKSDIRQIQSALEMYRADQGTYPLSASFSPCDSPFTSGNSVTYMQKIPCDPIDRTSSYVYTSNGATYSIVACLENSNDQELDKDGSNNPISCTGSSSNRWQYTVTNP
;
A
#
# COMPACT_ATOMS: atom_id res chain seq x y z
N MET A 1 18.79 -63.81 -19.60
CA MET A 1 19.02 -62.69 -18.66
C MET A 1 20.45 -62.10 -18.68
N GLN A 2 21.48 -62.80 -19.18
CA GLN A 2 22.87 -62.28 -19.20
C GLN A 2 23.16 -61.25 -20.32
N ASN A 3 22.52 -61.37 -21.49
CA ASN A 3 22.76 -60.45 -22.63
C ASN A 3 22.30 -59.00 -22.39
N SER A 4 21.24 -58.77 -21.62
CA SER A 4 20.79 -57.42 -21.28
C SER A 4 21.73 -56.71 -20.28
N LYS A 5 22.35 -57.46 -19.35
CA LYS A 5 23.37 -56.94 -18.43
C LYS A 5 24.66 -56.53 -19.16
N LEU A 6 25.05 -57.27 -20.21
CA LEU A 6 26.24 -56.96 -21.00
C LEU A 6 26.04 -55.72 -21.87
N GLN A 7 24.86 -55.58 -22.51
CA GLN A 7 24.48 -54.39 -23.29
C GLN A 7 24.46 -53.12 -22.43
N PHE A 8 23.98 -53.20 -21.18
CA PHE A 8 23.98 -52.07 -20.25
C PHE A 8 25.41 -51.66 -19.82
N LYS A 9 26.30 -52.64 -19.58
CA LYS A 9 27.69 -52.38 -19.20
C LYS A 9 28.49 -51.74 -20.34
N ILE A 10 28.24 -52.15 -21.59
CA ILE A 10 28.88 -51.57 -22.79
C ILE A 10 28.34 -50.16 -23.08
N LYS A 11 27.02 -49.92 -22.96
CA LYS A 11 26.45 -48.57 -23.06
C LYS A 11 27.04 -47.61 -22.02
N ASN A 12 27.14 -48.02 -20.75
CA ASN A 12 27.78 -47.19 -19.73
C ASN A 12 29.27 -46.96 -20.00
N LEU A 13 30.00 -47.95 -20.52
CA LEU A 13 31.41 -47.78 -20.87
C LEU A 13 31.60 -46.79 -22.04
N ILE A 14 30.77 -46.87 -23.08
CA ILE A 14 30.81 -45.98 -24.25
C ILE A 14 30.36 -44.57 -23.84
N PHE A 15 29.32 -44.45 -23.02
CA PHE A 15 28.82 -43.19 -22.49
C PHE A 15 29.85 -42.50 -21.58
N LEU A 16 30.53 -43.26 -20.71
CA LEU A 16 31.65 -42.75 -19.90
C LEU A 16 32.86 -42.37 -20.75
N LYS A 17 33.12 -43.08 -21.85
CA LYS A 17 34.22 -42.77 -22.77
C LYS A 17 33.92 -41.51 -23.62
N LEU A 18 32.65 -41.26 -23.93
CA LEU A 18 32.17 -40.04 -24.58
C LEU A 18 32.30 -38.80 -23.66
N ILE A 19 31.94 -38.93 -22.37
CA ILE A 19 32.06 -37.81 -21.41
C ILE A 19 33.53 -37.50 -21.07
N LYS A 20 34.42 -38.50 -21.02
CA LYS A 20 35.85 -38.27 -20.72
C LYS A 20 36.62 -37.48 -21.79
N ASN A 21 36.13 -37.43 -23.03
CA ASN A 21 36.74 -36.64 -24.10
C ASN A 21 36.24 -35.17 -24.14
N LEU A 22 35.26 -34.81 -23.33
CA LEU A 22 34.84 -33.42 -23.11
C LEU A 22 35.71 -32.77 -22.03
N LYS A 23 37.00 -32.59 -22.32
CA LYS A 23 37.82 -31.63 -21.56
C LYS A 23 37.53 -30.23 -22.10
N PHE A 24 36.40 -29.64 -21.69
CA PHE A 24 36.17 -28.21 -21.89
C PHE A 24 37.12 -27.46 -20.95
N LYS A 25 38.24 -27.01 -21.49
CA LYS A 25 39.20 -26.16 -20.79
C LYS A 25 38.52 -24.80 -20.62
N ILE A 26 37.78 -24.61 -19.52
CA ILE A 26 37.37 -23.27 -19.09
C ILE A 26 38.69 -22.55 -18.79
N LYS A 27 39.12 -21.71 -19.73
CA LYS A 27 40.13 -20.68 -19.42
C LYS A 27 39.45 -19.78 -18.38
N ASN A 28 39.91 -19.84 -17.14
CA ASN A 28 39.69 -18.74 -16.21
C ASN A 28 40.51 -17.56 -16.73
N SER A 29 40.01 -16.86 -17.75
CA SER A 29 40.40 -15.49 -17.97
C SER A 29 39.79 -14.71 -16.81
N CYS A 30 40.63 -14.14 -15.95
CA CYS A 30 40.19 -13.05 -15.11
C CYS A 30 39.93 -11.85 -16.03
N ASP A 31 38.81 -11.90 -16.75
CA ASP A 31 38.31 -10.80 -17.55
C ASP A 31 37.72 -9.80 -16.56
N GLY A 32 38.44 -8.70 -16.31
CA GLY A 32 37.90 -7.55 -15.59
C GLY A 32 36.79 -6.91 -16.41
N PHE A 33 35.82 -6.29 -15.73
CA PHE A 33 34.76 -5.51 -16.38
C PHE A 33 35.35 -4.57 -17.43
N THR A 34 34.82 -4.62 -18.64
CA THR A 34 35.23 -3.67 -19.68
C THR A 34 34.61 -2.29 -19.38
N LEU A 35 35.32 -1.22 -19.72
CA LEU A 35 34.80 0.15 -19.58
C LEU A 35 33.49 0.33 -20.36
N ILE A 36 33.35 -0.35 -21.49
CA ILE A 36 32.15 -0.29 -22.33
C ILE A 36 30.97 -1.03 -21.73
N GLU A 37 31.18 -2.16 -21.04
CA GLU A 37 30.11 -2.84 -20.29
C GLU A 37 29.55 -1.93 -19.19
N LEU A 38 30.42 -1.30 -18.41
CA LEU A 38 29.97 -0.39 -17.36
C LEU A 38 29.25 0.83 -17.93
N LEU A 39 29.71 1.34 -19.07
CA LEU A 39 29.09 2.47 -19.77
C LEU A 39 27.67 2.14 -20.27
N ILE A 40 27.46 0.97 -20.87
CA ILE A 40 26.13 0.55 -21.32
C ILE A 40 25.18 0.37 -20.12
N VAL A 41 25.66 -0.16 -19.00
CA VAL A 41 24.85 -0.38 -17.80
C VAL A 41 24.34 0.94 -17.22
N ILE A 42 25.20 1.95 -17.06
CA ILE A 42 24.77 3.26 -16.52
C ILE A 42 23.83 3.98 -17.49
N VAL A 43 23.98 3.78 -18.80
CA VAL A 43 23.06 4.32 -19.82
C VAL A 43 21.67 3.68 -19.69
N ILE A 44 21.59 2.35 -19.57
CA ILE A 44 20.32 1.64 -19.40
C ILE A 44 19.65 2.03 -18.08
N ILE A 45 20.42 2.07 -16.97
CA ILE A 45 19.90 2.51 -15.66
C ILE A 45 19.40 3.95 -15.75
N GLY A 46 20.12 4.84 -16.44
CA GLY A 46 19.72 6.21 -16.67
C GLY A 46 18.36 6.31 -17.37
N ILE A 47 18.18 5.61 -18.49
CA ILE A 47 16.92 5.59 -19.25
C ILE A 47 15.78 5.03 -18.39
N LEU A 48 15.97 3.86 -17.75
CA LEU A 48 14.94 3.24 -16.92
C LEU A 48 14.56 4.09 -15.72
N SER A 49 15.52 4.80 -15.10
CA SER A 49 15.26 5.63 -13.92
C SER A 49 14.28 6.77 -14.18
N THR A 50 14.32 7.37 -15.37
CA THR A 50 13.43 8.48 -15.75
C THR A 50 11.96 8.03 -15.83
N PHE A 51 11.70 6.84 -16.38
CA PHE A 51 10.35 6.30 -16.54
C PHE A 51 9.68 5.97 -15.19
N LEU A 52 10.47 5.53 -14.21
CA LEU A 52 9.96 5.20 -12.88
C LEU A 52 9.44 6.41 -12.12
N MET A 53 10.04 7.60 -12.33
CA MET A 53 9.69 8.80 -11.57
C MET A 53 8.26 9.29 -11.88
N ALA A 54 7.81 9.22 -13.14
CA ALA A 54 6.49 9.69 -13.55
C ALA A 54 5.34 8.90 -12.90
N ASN A 55 5.52 7.60 -12.66
CA ASN A 55 4.49 6.73 -12.07
C ASN A 55 4.46 6.80 -10.53
N PHE A 56 5.53 7.27 -9.91
CA PHE A 56 5.73 7.20 -8.47
C PHE A 56 4.79 8.12 -7.67
N ILE A 57 4.42 9.27 -8.24
CA ILE A 57 3.54 10.25 -7.58
C ILE A 57 2.13 9.65 -7.37
N GLY A 58 1.54 9.08 -8.42
CA GLY A 58 0.20 8.47 -8.34
C GLY A 58 0.16 7.24 -7.43
N ILE A 59 1.24 6.47 -7.34
CA ILE A 59 1.34 5.35 -6.39
C ILE A 59 1.32 5.86 -4.95
N ARG A 60 2.10 6.91 -4.64
CA ARG A 60 2.12 7.50 -3.30
C ARG A 60 0.76 8.10 -2.90
N GLN A 61 0.06 8.74 -3.84
CA GLN A 61 -1.29 9.26 -3.62
C GLN A 61 -2.27 8.14 -3.25
N ARG A 62 -2.32 7.07 -4.06
CA ARG A 62 -3.18 5.90 -3.79
C ARG A 62 -2.84 5.21 -2.47
N ALA A 63 -1.56 5.13 -2.11
CA ALA A 63 -1.14 4.56 -0.84
C ALA A 63 -1.66 5.39 0.35
N ARG A 64 -1.55 6.72 0.29
CA ARG A 64 -2.10 7.61 1.32
C ARG A 64 -3.63 7.56 1.35
N ASP A 65 -4.30 7.52 0.21
CA ASP A 65 -5.75 7.37 0.15
C ASP A 65 -6.22 6.04 0.76
N SER A 66 -5.51 4.96 0.48
CA SER A 66 -5.77 3.67 1.12
C SER A 66 -5.56 3.73 2.64
N GLN A 67 -4.55 4.45 3.10
CA GLN A 67 -4.34 4.68 4.53
C GLN A 67 -5.51 5.46 5.14
N ARG A 68 -5.94 6.57 4.52
CA ARG A 68 -7.10 7.36 4.98
C ARG A 68 -8.37 6.53 5.12
N LYS A 69 -8.65 5.69 4.12
CA LYS A 69 -9.80 4.77 4.16
C LYS A 69 -9.67 3.75 5.29
N SER A 70 -8.47 3.23 5.54
CA SER A 70 -8.22 2.32 6.67
C SER A 70 -8.37 3.02 8.03
N ASP A 71 -7.90 4.26 8.15
CA ASP A 71 -8.01 5.05 9.36
C ASP A 71 -9.47 5.32 9.72
N ILE A 72 -10.29 5.73 8.74
CA ILE A 72 -11.74 5.94 8.96
C ILE A 72 -12.42 4.65 9.42
N ARG A 73 -12.10 3.49 8.84
CA ARG A 73 -12.68 2.20 9.26
C ARG A 73 -12.29 1.83 10.70
N GLN A 74 -11.07 2.15 11.11
CA GLN A 74 -10.63 1.97 12.50
C GLN A 74 -11.40 2.90 13.44
N ILE A 75 -11.57 4.18 13.06
CA ILE A 75 -12.34 5.16 13.85
C ILE A 75 -13.79 4.72 13.98
N GLN A 76 -14.41 4.29 12.87
CA GLN A 76 -15.76 3.72 12.87
C GLN A 76 -15.89 2.57 13.87
N SER A 77 -14.96 1.61 13.86
CA SER A 77 -14.97 0.49 14.80
C SER A 77 -14.91 0.98 16.26
N ALA A 78 -14.09 2.00 16.54
CA ALA A 78 -14.00 2.58 17.88
C ALA A 78 -15.27 3.35 18.30
N LEU A 79 -15.92 4.05 17.35
CA LEU A 79 -17.20 4.72 17.58
C LEU A 79 -18.33 3.73 17.87
N GLU A 80 -18.36 2.59 17.18
CA GLU A 80 -19.35 1.53 17.45
C GLU A 80 -19.17 0.94 18.86
N MET A 81 -17.92 0.70 19.28
CA MET A 81 -17.64 0.28 20.67
C MET A 81 -18.06 1.35 21.68
N TYR A 82 -17.77 2.62 21.40
CA TYR A 82 -18.20 3.73 22.27
C TYR A 82 -19.72 3.78 22.41
N ARG A 83 -20.47 3.67 21.30
CA ARG A 83 -21.95 3.66 21.33
C ARG A 83 -22.49 2.45 22.07
N ALA A 84 -21.86 1.28 21.94
CA ALA A 84 -22.28 0.08 22.66
C ALA A 84 -22.23 0.28 24.18
N ASP A 85 -21.23 1.01 24.68
CA ASP A 85 -21.06 1.28 26.12
C ASP A 85 -21.83 2.50 26.62
N GLN A 86 -21.84 3.59 25.85
CA GLN A 86 -22.37 4.90 26.26
C GLN A 86 -23.81 5.16 25.78
N GLY A 87 -24.33 4.31 24.88
CA GLY A 87 -25.66 4.43 24.28
C GLY A 87 -25.79 5.49 23.19
N THR A 88 -24.80 6.38 23.03
CA THR A 88 -24.76 7.46 22.03
C THR A 88 -23.37 7.57 21.40
N TYR A 89 -23.28 8.19 20.23
CA TYR A 89 -22.00 8.62 19.67
C TYR A 89 -21.49 9.89 20.37
N PRO A 90 -20.16 10.13 20.42
CA PRO A 90 -19.63 11.38 20.94
C PRO A 90 -20.10 12.56 20.07
N LEU A 91 -20.48 13.68 20.68
CA LEU A 91 -20.78 14.90 19.93
C LEU A 91 -19.52 15.40 19.22
N SER A 92 -19.68 16.09 18.07
CA SER A 92 -18.54 16.60 17.29
C SER A 92 -17.54 17.40 18.12
N ALA A 93 -18.04 18.23 19.05
CA ALA A 93 -17.22 19.07 19.91
C ALA A 93 -16.42 18.30 20.99
N SER A 94 -16.81 17.06 21.26
CA SER A 94 -16.18 16.19 22.27
C SER A 94 -15.27 15.13 21.64
N PHE A 95 -15.18 15.09 20.31
CA PHE A 95 -14.30 14.16 19.63
C PHE A 95 -12.84 14.61 19.76
N SER A 96 -11.97 13.69 20.18
CA SER A 96 -10.57 13.99 20.46
C SER A 96 -9.81 14.32 19.16
N PRO A 97 -8.81 15.21 19.23
CA PRO A 97 -7.96 15.49 18.07
C PRO A 97 -7.09 14.27 17.73
N CYS A 98 -6.53 14.27 16.53
CA CYS A 98 -5.58 13.25 16.11
C CYS A 98 -4.36 13.22 17.03
N ASP A 99 -3.66 12.09 17.03
CA ASP A 99 -2.57 11.75 17.94
C ASP A 99 -2.96 11.64 19.44
N SER A 100 -4.22 11.89 19.80
CA SER A 100 -4.75 11.68 21.15
C SER A 100 -5.52 10.37 21.27
N PRO A 101 -5.60 9.77 22.47
CA PRO A 101 -6.46 8.62 22.69
C PRO A 101 -7.94 9.04 22.62
N PHE A 102 -8.78 8.13 22.12
CA PHE A 102 -10.22 8.27 22.17
C PHE A 102 -10.74 7.53 23.41
N THR A 103 -11.19 8.30 24.41
CA THR A 103 -11.61 7.79 25.71
C THR A 103 -12.97 8.31 26.13
N SER A 104 -13.75 7.55 26.91
CA SER A 104 -14.92 8.09 27.63
C SER A 104 -14.52 8.69 28.98
N GLY A 105 -15.43 9.45 29.60
CA GLY A 105 -15.23 10.06 30.92
C GLY A 105 -14.92 9.05 32.04
N ASN A 106 -15.22 7.76 31.86
CA ASN A 106 -14.87 6.68 32.78
C ASN A 106 -13.46 6.10 32.53
N SER A 107 -12.62 6.78 31.74
CA SER A 107 -11.26 6.37 31.37
C SER A 107 -11.17 5.07 30.55
N VAL A 108 -12.28 4.60 29.98
CA VAL A 108 -12.25 3.50 29.01
C VAL A 108 -11.68 4.04 27.70
N THR A 109 -10.67 3.36 27.15
CA THR A 109 -10.02 3.73 25.89
C THR A 109 -10.53 2.86 24.76
N TYR A 110 -11.18 3.48 23.78
CA TYR A 110 -11.73 2.80 22.60
C TYR A 110 -10.73 2.78 21.44
N MET A 111 -9.80 3.73 21.43
CA MET A 111 -8.68 3.78 20.50
C MET A 111 -7.50 4.49 21.15
N GLN A 112 -6.31 3.88 21.10
CA GLN A 112 -5.12 4.41 21.75
C GLN A 112 -4.63 5.71 21.10
N LYS A 113 -4.83 5.84 19.79
CA LYS A 113 -4.37 6.97 19.00
C LYS A 113 -5.27 7.20 17.80
N ILE A 114 -5.94 8.34 17.75
CA ILE A 114 -6.69 8.75 16.55
C ILE A 114 -5.70 9.08 15.43
N PRO A 115 -5.79 8.45 14.24
CA PRO A 115 -4.87 8.75 13.14
C PRO A 115 -5.06 10.18 12.60
N CYS A 116 -3.95 10.85 12.28
CA CYS A 116 -3.95 12.12 11.55
C CYS A 116 -3.93 11.88 10.03
N ASP A 117 -4.29 12.90 9.23
CA ASP A 117 -4.11 12.83 7.78
C ASP A 117 -2.62 12.61 7.43
N PRO A 118 -2.30 11.71 6.47
CA PRO A 118 -0.90 11.40 6.12
C PRO A 118 -0.10 12.58 5.54
N ILE A 119 -0.77 13.60 5.00
CA ILE A 119 -0.16 14.84 4.52
C ILE A 119 -0.15 15.89 5.63
N ASP A 120 -1.32 16.14 6.21
CA ASP A 120 -1.48 17.09 7.29
C ASP A 120 -1.55 16.37 8.65
N ARG A 121 -0.39 16.21 9.27
CA ARG A 121 -0.23 15.54 10.57
C ARG A 121 -0.78 16.33 11.76
N THR A 122 -1.41 17.48 11.52
CA THR A 122 -2.06 18.29 12.55
C THR A 122 -3.57 18.25 12.45
N SER A 123 -4.11 17.77 11.33
CA SER A 123 -5.54 17.72 11.07
C SER A 123 -6.08 16.29 11.20
N SER A 124 -7.24 16.21 11.85
CA SER A 124 -8.02 14.96 11.94
C SER A 124 -8.99 14.88 10.77
N TYR A 125 -9.50 13.68 10.50
CA TYR A 125 -10.66 13.53 9.61
C TYR A 125 -11.85 14.32 10.16
N VAL A 126 -12.66 14.89 9.27
CA VAL A 126 -13.79 15.73 9.69
C VAL A 126 -14.89 14.83 10.24
N TYR A 127 -15.08 14.87 11.56
CA TYR A 127 -16.10 14.12 12.27
C TYR A 127 -17.29 15.04 12.60
N THR A 128 -18.50 14.62 12.24
CA THR A 128 -19.74 15.30 12.59
C THR A 128 -20.72 14.31 13.19
N SER A 129 -21.27 14.60 14.37
CA SER A 129 -22.29 13.78 15.02
C SER A 129 -23.29 14.61 15.82
N ASN A 130 -24.54 14.13 15.86
CA ASN A 130 -25.61 14.62 16.74
C ASN A 130 -25.85 13.69 17.95
N GLY A 131 -24.98 12.70 18.17
CA GLY A 131 -25.11 11.69 19.21
C GLY A 131 -25.95 10.46 18.85
N ALA A 132 -26.79 10.54 17.82
CA ALA A 132 -27.55 9.40 17.29
C ALA A 132 -26.92 8.84 16.01
N THR A 133 -26.49 9.73 15.13
CA THR A 133 -25.84 9.41 13.85
C THR A 133 -24.51 10.13 13.75
N TYR A 134 -23.65 9.70 12.84
CA TYR A 134 -22.40 10.39 12.55
C TYR A 134 -21.99 10.31 11.08
N SER A 135 -21.11 11.22 10.68
CA SER A 135 -20.34 11.16 9.45
C SER A 135 -18.85 11.42 9.73
N ILE A 136 -17.98 10.69 9.04
CA ILE A 136 -16.54 10.95 8.99
C ILE A 136 -16.16 11.18 7.53
N VAL A 137 -15.47 12.29 7.27
CA VAL A 137 -15.02 12.67 5.92
C VAL A 137 -13.50 12.67 5.84
N ALA A 138 -12.96 11.99 4.81
CA ALA A 138 -11.58 12.16 4.37
C ALA A 138 -11.53 12.84 3.00
N CYS A 139 -10.50 13.67 2.81
CA CYS A 139 -10.15 14.21 1.50
C CYS A 139 -9.18 13.26 0.79
N LEU A 140 -9.58 12.59 -0.27
CA LEU A 140 -8.70 11.76 -1.10
C LEU A 140 -8.00 12.58 -2.18
N GLU A 141 -6.84 12.13 -2.62
CA GLU A 141 -6.05 12.83 -3.66
C GLU A 141 -6.35 12.30 -5.06
N ASN A 142 -6.64 11.00 -5.18
CA ASN A 142 -6.90 10.34 -6.45
C ASN A 142 -8.34 10.59 -6.94
N SER A 143 -8.50 11.37 -8.02
CA SER A 143 -9.79 11.64 -8.67
C SER A 143 -10.46 10.42 -9.29
N ASN A 144 -9.69 9.35 -9.51
CA ASN A 144 -10.16 8.12 -10.15
C ASN A 144 -10.44 7.01 -9.12
N ASP A 145 -10.48 7.33 -7.81
CA ASP A 145 -10.87 6.35 -6.81
C ASP A 145 -12.36 6.02 -6.96
N GLN A 146 -12.71 4.73 -6.89
CA GLN A 146 -14.07 4.26 -7.14
C GLN A 146 -15.01 4.52 -5.97
N GLU A 147 -14.45 4.69 -4.77
CA GLU A 147 -15.21 4.92 -3.54
C GLU A 147 -15.50 6.41 -3.30
N LEU A 148 -15.15 7.31 -4.21
CA LEU A 148 -15.44 8.73 -4.06
C LEU A 148 -16.94 9.01 -3.95
N ASP A 149 -17.28 9.95 -3.08
CA ASP A 149 -18.62 10.50 -3.00
C ASP A 149 -18.93 11.22 -4.32
N LYS A 150 -20.16 11.03 -4.80
CA LYS A 150 -20.64 11.62 -6.03
C LYS A 150 -21.89 12.46 -5.80
N ASP A 151 -22.02 13.53 -6.56
CA ASP A 151 -23.23 14.34 -6.58
C ASP A 151 -24.38 13.59 -7.29
N GLY A 152 -25.57 14.20 -7.32
CA GLY A 152 -26.73 13.64 -8.01
C GLY A 152 -26.56 13.48 -9.53
N SER A 153 -25.46 13.99 -10.10
CA SER A 153 -25.09 13.87 -11.52
C SER A 153 -23.92 12.90 -11.75
N ASN A 154 -23.52 12.11 -10.74
CA ASN A 154 -22.38 11.18 -10.75
C ASN A 154 -20.99 11.83 -10.87
N ASN A 155 -20.85 13.13 -10.61
CA ASN A 155 -19.54 13.78 -10.57
C ASN A 155 -18.91 13.64 -9.19
N PRO A 156 -17.59 13.40 -9.09
CA PRO A 156 -16.88 13.40 -7.82
C PRO A 156 -17.06 14.71 -7.06
N ILE A 157 -17.41 14.62 -5.78
CA ILE A 157 -17.59 15.77 -4.90
C ILE A 157 -16.22 16.25 -4.41
N SER A 158 -15.97 17.56 -4.49
CA SER A 158 -14.78 18.18 -3.92
C SER A 158 -14.83 18.19 -2.40
N CYS A 159 -13.70 17.90 -1.75
CA CYS A 159 -13.63 17.91 -0.29
C CYS A 159 -13.68 19.34 0.27
N THR A 160 -14.59 19.59 1.22
CA THR A 160 -14.69 20.88 1.91
C THR A 160 -13.55 21.00 2.95
N GLY A 161 -12.83 22.14 2.96
CA GLY A 161 -11.72 22.40 3.90
C GLY A 161 -10.31 22.03 3.40
N SER A 162 -10.16 21.57 2.16
CA SER A 162 -8.84 21.39 1.53
C SER A 162 -8.45 22.62 0.70
N SER A 163 -7.22 23.10 0.86
CA SER A 163 -6.62 24.14 -0.01
C SER A 163 -6.21 23.62 -1.40
N SER A 164 -6.36 22.31 -1.63
CA SER A 164 -5.99 21.60 -2.85
C SER A 164 -7.21 20.88 -3.46
N ASN A 165 -7.17 20.63 -4.79
CA ASN A 165 -8.14 19.77 -5.48
C ASN A 165 -8.09 18.34 -4.91
N ARG A 166 -8.88 18.07 -3.88
CA ARG A 166 -9.07 16.77 -3.24
C ARG A 166 -10.54 16.39 -3.30
N TRP A 167 -10.81 15.10 -3.21
CA TRP A 167 -12.12 14.50 -3.45
C TRP A 167 -12.68 13.90 -2.17
N GLN A 168 -13.99 13.95 -2.00
CA GLN A 168 -14.62 13.55 -0.76
C GLN A 168 -14.82 12.04 -0.68
N TYR A 169 -14.55 11.46 0.49
CA TYR A 169 -14.93 10.11 0.86
C TYR A 169 -15.60 10.16 2.23
N THR A 170 -16.87 9.80 2.31
CA THR A 170 -17.64 9.86 3.54
C THR A 170 -18.08 8.47 3.99
N VAL A 171 -17.87 8.19 5.28
CA VAL A 171 -18.50 7.06 5.96
C VAL A 171 -19.53 7.61 6.94
N THR A 172 -20.77 7.17 6.82
CA THR A 172 -21.86 7.53 7.73
C THR A 172 -22.43 6.30 8.42
N ASN A 173 -22.95 6.48 9.63
CA ASN A 173 -23.83 5.49 10.25
C ASN A 173 -25.13 6.17 10.71
N PRO A 174 -26.30 5.70 10.25
CA PRO A 174 -27.60 6.18 10.70
C PRO A 174 -28.00 5.68 12.11
#